data_AF-A0A7Y4NGC6-F1
#
_entry.id   AF-A0A7Y4NGC6-F1
#
_cell.length_a   1.000
_cell.length_b   1.000
_cell.length_c   1.000
_cell.angle_alpha   90.00
_cell.angle_beta   90.00
_cell.angle_gamma   90.00
#
_symmetry.space_group_name_H-M   'P 1'
#
loop_
_entity.id
_entity.type
_entity.pdbx_description
1 polymer ?
#
loop_
_entity_poly.entity_id
_entity_poly.type
_entity_poly.pdbx_seq_one_letter_code
_entity_poly.pdbx_strand_id
1 'polypeptide(L)' 'MRLSVIVALMSVGLIAGCGGMEEDIQDVEVTGQDFTQCWNRCVATHQSCLQTATTPDAKAYCDKKFNFCVDRCESGTAR' A
#
# COMPACT_ATOMS: atom_id res chain seq x y z
N MET A 1 23.00 52.03 -10.43
CA MET A 1 24.09 51.15 -10.92
C MET A 1 24.07 49.93 -10.00
N ARG A 2 23.88 48.66 -10.39
CA ARG A 2 24.24 47.94 -11.62
C ARG A 2 23.35 46.68 -11.79
N LEU A 3 23.24 46.26 -13.05
CA LEU A 3 22.88 44.96 -13.65
C LEU A 3 23.15 43.71 -12.76
N SER A 4 22.24 42.72 -12.65
CA SER A 4 21.94 41.59 -13.57
C SER A 4 22.76 40.30 -13.32
N VAL A 5 22.11 39.16 -13.64
CA VAL A 5 22.65 37.86 -14.12
C VAL A 5 22.95 36.73 -13.10
N ILE A 6 22.00 35.77 -13.03
CA ILE A 6 22.09 34.30 -13.25
C ILE A 6 23.46 33.60 -13.05
N VAL A 7 23.49 32.42 -12.43
CA VAL A 7 24.03 31.14 -12.97
C VAL A 7 24.03 30.04 -11.89
N ALA A 8 23.36 28.94 -12.22
CA ALA A 8 23.37 27.67 -11.51
C ALA A 8 24.77 27.02 -11.56
N LEU A 9 25.19 26.38 -10.47
CA LEU A 9 26.23 25.35 -10.53
C LEU A 9 25.77 24.12 -9.73
N MET A 10 25.64 23.05 -10.49
CA MET A 10 25.41 21.67 -10.11
C MET A 10 26.43 21.22 -9.05
N SER A 11 25.94 20.78 -7.89
CA SER A 11 26.74 19.96 -6.98
C SER A 11 26.35 18.50 -7.21
N VAL A 12 26.96 17.90 -8.24
CA VAL A 12 26.96 16.45 -8.42
C VAL A 12 27.77 15.87 -7.26
N GLY A 13 27.16 14.91 -6.57
CA GLY A 13 27.69 14.27 -5.38
C GLY A 13 28.97 13.48 -5.63
N LEU A 14 29.71 13.32 -4.54
CA LEU A 14 30.73 12.30 -4.38
C LEU A 14 30.48 11.65 -3.01
N ILE A 15 29.98 10.43 -3.10
CA ILE A 15 29.65 9.54 -1.99
C ILE A 15 30.95 9.13 -1.31
N ALA A 16 31.12 9.52 -0.05
CA ALA A 16 32.06 8.89 0.88
C ALA A 16 31.21 8.34 2.02
N GLY A 17 31.24 7.01 2.17
CA GLY A 17 30.30 6.24 2.97
C GLY A 17 30.27 6.60 4.45
N CYS A 18 29.06 6.61 5.00
CA CYS A 18 28.80 6.45 6.42
C CYS A 18 27.43 5.79 6.57
N GLY A 19 27.39 4.68 7.31
CA GLY A 19 26.16 3.95 7.59
C GLY A 19 25.94 2.81 6.62
N GLY A 20 26.40 1.62 7.00
CA GLY A 20 25.75 0.41 6.56
C GLY A 20 24.28 0.52 6.97
N MET A 21 23.42 0.88 6.02
CA MET A 21 22.08 0.37 6.05
C MET A 21 22.25 -1.09 5.63
N GLU A 22 22.32 -1.96 6.62
CA GLU A 22 21.70 -3.26 6.47
C GLU A 22 20.27 -2.95 6.05
N GLU A 23 20.03 -2.87 4.74
CA GLU A 23 18.72 -3.15 4.19
C GLU A 23 18.52 -4.62 4.55
N ASP A 24 18.08 -4.83 5.80
CA ASP A 24 17.13 -5.87 6.14
C ASP A 24 16.04 -5.69 5.10
N ILE A 25 16.23 -6.39 3.97
CA ILE A 25 15.15 -6.87 3.15
C ILE A 25 14.36 -7.67 4.18
N GLN A 26 13.45 -6.99 4.87
CA GLN A 26 12.31 -7.61 5.47
C GLN A 26 11.65 -8.26 4.25
N ASP A 27 12.06 -9.49 3.96
CA ASP A 27 11.15 -10.53 3.57
C ASP A 27 9.98 -10.31 4.51
N VAL A 28 8.98 -9.57 4.02
CA VAL A 28 7.67 -9.52 4.62
C VAL A 28 7.17 -10.93 4.38
N GLU A 29 7.68 -11.86 5.20
CA GLU A 29 7.05 -13.11 5.47
C GLU A 29 5.66 -12.66 5.88
N VAL A 30 4.70 -12.87 4.98
CA VAL A 30 3.29 -12.72 5.31
C VAL A 30 3.07 -13.80 6.36
N THR A 31 3.41 -13.47 7.60
CA THR A 31 3.22 -14.35 8.72
C THR A 31 1.73 -14.66 8.73
N GLY A 32 1.32 -15.89 9.05
CA GLY A 32 -0.11 -16.25 9.00
C GLY A 32 -1.02 -15.32 9.82
N GLN A 33 -0.45 -14.51 10.72
CA GLN A 33 -1.11 -13.45 11.46
C GLN A 33 -1.51 -12.24 10.59
N ASP A 34 -0.65 -11.80 9.65
CA ASP A 34 -0.96 -10.69 8.73
C ASP A 34 -2.10 -11.06 7.77
N PHE A 35 -2.06 -12.28 7.21
CA PHE A 35 -3.14 -12.79 6.38
C PHE A 35 -4.47 -12.82 7.14
N THR A 36 -4.45 -13.35 8.37
CA THR A 36 -5.66 -13.44 9.22
C THR A 36 -6.24 -12.06 9.52
N GLN A 37 -5.40 -11.06 9.83
CA GLN A 37 -5.84 -9.70 10.10
C GLN A 37 -6.44 -9.05 8.84
N CYS A 38 -5.79 -9.20 7.69
CA CYS A 38 -6.26 -8.69 6.42
C CYS A 38 -7.62 -9.30 6.03
N TRP A 39 -7.74 -10.63 6.14
CA TRP A 39 -8.99 -11.35 5.88
C TRP A 39 -10.14 -10.84 6.74
N ASN A 40 -9.91 -10.70 8.06
CA ASN A 40 -10.93 -10.22 8.99
C ASN A 40 -11.41 -8.80 8.62
N ARG A 41 -10.52 -7.93 8.15
CA ARG A 41 -10.87 -6.59 7.66
C ARG A 41 -11.74 -6.66 6.39
N CYS A 42 -11.42 -7.56 5.46
CA CYS A 42 -12.23 -7.79 4.27
C CYS A 42 -13.65 -8.26 4.63
N VAL A 43 -13.77 -9.21 5.56
CA VAL A 43 -15.06 -9.72 6.03
C VAL A 43 -15.88 -8.62 6.69
N ALA A 44 -15.29 -7.83 7.59
CA ALA A 44 -16.00 -6.73 8.25
C ALA A 44 -16.53 -5.71 7.23
N THR A 45 -15.70 -5.35 6.23
CA THR A 45 -16.09 -4.43 5.16
C THR A 45 -17.22 -4.99 4.29
N HIS A 46 -17.16 -6.29 3.97
CA HIS A 46 -18.20 -6.98 3.20
C HIS A 46 -19.53 -7.00 3.95
N GLN A 47 -19.52 -7.32 5.24
CA GLN A 47 -20.72 -7.30 6.08
C GLN A 47 -21.34 -5.90 6.15
N SER A 48 -20.54 -4.86 6.38
CA SER A 48 -21.05 -3.48 6.36
C SER A 48 -21.63 -3.10 5.00
N CYS A 49 -21.00 -3.52 3.91
CA CYS A 49 -21.53 -3.30 2.56
C CYS A 49 -22.89 -3.98 2.38
N LEU A 50 -23.00 -5.26 2.76
CA LEU A 50 -24.24 -6.04 2.65
C LEU A 50 -25.39 -5.47 3.50
N GLN A 51 -25.10 -4.88 4.66
CA GLN A 51 -26.11 -4.19 5.47
C GLN A 51 -26.78 -3.02 4.74
N THR A 52 -26.06 -2.39 3.81
CA THR A 52 -26.56 -1.26 3.01
C THR A 52 -27.05 -1.65 1.62
N ALA A 53 -26.73 -2.87 1.16
CA ALA A 53 -27.06 -3.35 -0.17
C ALA A 53 -28.52 -3.85 -0.26
N THR A 54 -29.42 -2.98 -0.73
CA THR A 54 -30.85 -3.28 -0.87
C THR A 54 -31.22 -3.96 -2.20
N THR A 55 -30.32 -3.96 -3.18
CA THR A 55 -30.55 -4.55 -4.51
C THR A 55 -29.59 -5.70 -4.81
N PRO A 56 -29.95 -6.60 -5.74
CA PRO A 56 -29.04 -7.65 -6.21
C PRO A 56 -27.71 -7.10 -6.76
N ASP A 57 -27.77 -6.00 -7.53
CA ASP A 57 -26.57 -5.36 -8.08
C ASP A 57 -25.65 -4.79 -6.98
N ALA A 58 -26.24 -4.21 -5.93
CA ALA A 58 -25.47 -3.72 -4.78
C ALA A 58 -24.78 -4.87 -4.04
N LYS A 59 -25.44 -6.02 -3.90
CA LYS A 59 -24.84 -7.23 -3.29
C LYS A 59 -23.67 -7.75 -4.15
N ALA A 60 -23.87 -7.86 -5.46
CA ALA A 60 -22.81 -8.27 -6.39
C ALA A 60 -21.60 -7.31 -6.36
N TYR A 61 -21.84 -6.01 -6.17
CA TYR A 61 -20.76 -5.04 -5.94
C TYR A 61 -19.99 -5.32 -4.64
N CYS A 62 -20.70 -5.61 -3.53
CA CYS A 62 -20.08 -5.99 -2.26
C CYS A 62 -19.21 -7.24 -2.42
N ASP A 63 -19.71 -8.27 -3.11
CA ASP A 63 -18.97 -9.52 -3.37
C ASP A 63 -17.72 -9.26 -4.20
N LYS A 64 -17.82 -8.45 -5.25
CA LYS A 64 -16.66 -8.07 -6.07
C LYS A 64 -15.60 -7.34 -5.25
N LYS A 65 -16.01 -6.44 -4.35
CA LYS A 65 -15.09 -5.75 -3.43
C LYS A 65 -14.44 -6.70 -2.42
N PHE A 66 -15.20 -7.65 -1.90
CA PHE A 66 -14.68 -8.67 -0.98
C PHE A 66 -13.61 -9.52 -1.65
N ASN A 67 -13.90 -10.05 -2.84
CA ASN A 67 -12.96 -10.86 -3.62
C ASN A 67 -11.67 -10.09 -3.93
N PHE A 68 -11.79 -8.82 -4.35
CA PHE A 68 -10.62 -7.97 -4.56
C PHE A 68 -9.81 -7.73 -3.28
N CYS A 69 -10.47 -7.58 -2.14
CA CYS A 69 -9.79 -7.39 -0.86
C CYS A 69 -9.01 -8.65 -0.45
N VAL A 70 -9.63 -9.82 -0.56
CA VAL A 70 -9.00 -11.11 -0.24
C VAL A 70 -7.81 -11.40 -1.16
N ASP A 71 -7.95 -11.17 -2.47
CA ASP A 71 -6.85 -11.33 -3.44
C ASP A 71 -5.62 -10.46 -3.07
N ARG A 72 -5.86 -9.25 -2.54
CA ARG A 72 -4.79 -8.38 -2.02
C ARG A 72 -4.15 -8.91 -0.74
N CYS A 73 -4.94 -9.57 0.12
CA CYS A 73 -4.40 -10.24 1.31
C CYS A 73 -3.51 -11.42 0.93
N GLU A 74 -3.94 -12.24 -0.05
CA GLU A 74 -3.18 -13.39 -0.55
C GLU A 74 -1.90 -12.97 -1.27
N SER A 75 -1.95 -11.89 -2.07
CA SER A 75 -0.79 -11.35 -2.77
C SER A 75 0.15 -10.52 -1.89
N GLY A 76 -0.18 -10.29 -0.61
CA GLY A 76 0.60 -9.41 0.27
C GLY A 76 0.62 -7.94 -0.15
N THR A 77 -0.27 -7.52 -1.04
CA THR A 77 -0.36 -6.14 -1.57
C THR A 77 -1.40 -5.28 -0.85
N ALA A 78 -2.07 -5.83 0.16
CA ALA A 78 -2.91 -5.09 1.08
C ALA A 78 -2.05 -4.19 1.98
N ARG A 79 -1.71 -3.00 1.48
CA ARG A 79 -1.09 -1.91 2.25
C ARG A 79 -2.14 -1.03 2.92
#